data_AF-A0A1G2X198-F1
#
_entry.id   AF-A0A1G2X198-F1
#
_cell.length_a   1.000
_cell.length_b   1.000
_cell.length_c   1.000
_cell.angle_alpha   90.00
_cell.angle_beta   90.00
_cell.angle_gamma   90.00
#
_symmetry.space_group_name_H-M   'P 1'
#
loop_
_entity.id
_entity.type
_entity.pdbx_description
1 polymer ?
#
loop_
_entity_poly.entity_id
_entity_poly.type
_entity_poly.pdbx_seq_one_letter_code
_entity_poly.pdbx_strand_id
1 'polypeptide(L)'
;MAQNEEKGYTPYQQKVIRRFYENKDLRLIQKLGELVSNLYIETSEKKRESGWKRIKEILIDLKVHPHEVEFLTKDKNLAVISKKLAEVF
;
A
#
# COMPACT_ATOMS: atom_id res chain seq x y z
N MET A 1 28.37 7.54 -16.56
CA MET A 1 27.80 6.25 -16.12
C MET A 1 27.22 6.45 -14.73
N ALA A 2 25.92 6.78 -14.63
CA ALA A 2 25.25 6.96 -13.34
C ALA A 2 24.75 5.60 -12.87
N GLN A 3 25.12 5.25 -11.64
CA GLN A 3 25.00 3.94 -11.03
C GLN A 3 23.53 3.64 -10.66
N ASN A 4 23.04 2.48 -11.12
CA ASN A 4 21.80 1.88 -10.67
C ASN A 4 21.91 1.51 -9.18
N GLU A 5 21.21 2.22 -8.30
CA GLU A 5 20.91 1.70 -6.96
C GLU A 5 19.52 1.02 -6.98
N GLU A 6 19.48 -0.19 -7.52
CA GLU A 6 18.41 -1.14 -7.20
C GLU A 6 18.56 -1.53 -5.72
N LYS A 7 17.98 -0.75 -4.80
CA LYS A 7 17.89 -1.13 -3.39
C LYS A 7 16.82 -2.21 -3.22
N GLY A 8 17.15 -3.41 -3.68
CA GLY A 8 16.39 -4.62 -3.36
C GLY A 8 16.38 -4.84 -1.85
N TYR A 9 15.21 -5.17 -1.31
CA TYR A 9 15.06 -5.53 0.10
C TYR A 9 16.03 -6.67 0.47
N THR A 10 16.68 -6.57 1.62
CA THR A 10 17.58 -7.62 2.12
C THR A 10 16.84 -8.95 2.29
N PRO A 11 17.50 -10.12 2.26
CA PRO A 11 16.81 -11.41 2.41
C PRO A 11 15.99 -11.53 3.71
N TYR A 12 16.44 -10.87 4.78
CA TYR A 12 15.68 -10.76 6.02
C TYR A 12 14.44 -9.87 5.84
N GLN A 13 14.59 -8.70 5.20
CA GLN A 13 13.46 -7.84 4.85
C GLN A 13 12.48 -8.56 3.91
N GLN A 14 12.94 -9.29 2.90
CA GLN A 14 12.12 -10.10 2.01
C GLN A 14 11.36 -11.19 2.75
N LYS A 15 11.96 -11.82 3.77
CA LYS A 15 11.29 -12.83 4.62
C LYS A 15 10.26 -12.18 5.55
N VAL A 16 10.56 -11.01 6.10
CA VAL A 16 9.62 -10.22 6.90
C VAL A 16 8.46 -9.78 6.01
N ILE A 17 8.73 -9.27 4.81
CA ILE A 17 7.78 -8.95 3.74
C ILE A 17 6.94 -10.20 3.44
N ARG A 18 7.53 -11.35 3.10
CA ARG A 18 6.78 -12.60 2.83
C ARG A 18 5.87 -13.01 3.98
N ARG A 19 6.38 -13.09 5.21
CA ARG A 19 5.60 -13.46 6.41
C ARG A 19 4.52 -12.44 6.75
N PHE A 20 4.79 -11.18 6.45
CA PHE A 20 3.86 -10.07 6.53
C PHE A 20 2.69 -10.24 5.54
N TYR A 21 2.89 -10.90 4.39
CA TYR A 21 1.83 -11.20 3.41
C TYR A 21 1.16 -12.57 3.64
N GLU A 22 1.82 -13.56 4.26
CA GLU A 22 1.28 -14.91 4.51
C GLU A 22 0.14 -14.98 5.55
N ASN A 23 0.01 -14.00 6.44
CA ASN A 23 -1.02 -13.97 7.51
C ASN A 23 -1.96 -12.76 7.43
N LYS A 24 -2.16 -12.19 6.24
CA LYS A 24 -2.99 -10.98 6.11
C LYS A 24 -4.45 -11.28 6.33
N ASP A 25 -5.10 -10.42 7.11
CA ASP A 25 -6.55 -10.40 7.23
C ASP A 25 -7.15 -10.07 5.85
N LEU A 26 -7.63 -11.11 5.16
CA LEU A 26 -8.23 -11.01 3.82
C LEU A 26 -9.33 -9.95 3.78
N ARG A 27 -10.05 -9.75 4.88
CA ARG A 27 -11.07 -8.70 5.02
C ARG A 27 -10.49 -7.30 4.92
N LEU A 28 -9.30 -7.06 5.48
CA LEU A 28 -8.62 -5.76 5.37
C LEU A 28 -8.12 -5.52 3.95
N ILE A 29 -7.64 -6.56 3.26
CA ILE A 29 -7.23 -6.46 1.86
C ILE A 29 -8.44 -6.12 0.97
N GLN A 30 -9.57 -6.81 1.16
CA GLN A 30 -10.82 -6.53 0.44
C GLN A 30 -11.28 -5.08 0.69
N LYS A 31 -11.31 -4.64 1.94
CA LYS A 31 -11.64 -3.24 2.31
C LYS A 31 -10.69 -2.23 1.68
N LEU A 32 -9.40 -2.54 1.58
CA LEU A 32 -8.42 -1.68 0.92
C LEU A 32 -8.72 -1.55 -0.58
N GLY A 33 -9.04 -2.67 -1.25
CA GLY A 33 -9.42 -2.68 -2.67
C GLY A 33 -10.70 -1.89 -2.95
N GLU A 34 -11.73 -2.07 -2.11
CA GLU A 34 -12.98 -1.29 -2.19
C GLU A 34 -12.72 0.21 -2.01
N LEU A 35 -11.94 0.58 -1.00
CA LEU A 35 -11.61 1.98 -0.71
C LEU A 35 -10.83 2.64 -1.86
N VAL A 36 -9.85 1.93 -2.43
CA VAL A 36 -9.09 2.41 -3.59
C VAL A 36 -9.99 2.60 -4.80
N SER A 37 -10.88 1.63 -5.08
CA SER A 37 -11.85 1.72 -6.18
C SER A 37 -12.82 2.90 -6.02
N ASN A 38 -13.33 3.12 -4.80
CA ASN A 38 -14.17 4.28 -4.50
C ASN A 38 -13.43 5.60 -4.70
N LEU A 39 -12.15 5.65 -4.35
CA LEU A 39 -11.32 6.85 -4.52
C LEU A 39 -10.98 7.17 -5.97
N TYR A 40 -11.00 6.18 -6.88
CA TYR A 40 -10.79 6.41 -8.31
C TYR A 40 -11.90 7.24 -8.95
N ILE A 41 -13.14 7.10 -8.47
CA ILE A 41 -14.31 7.82 -8.99
C ILE A 41 -14.72 9.02 -8.11
N GLU A 42 -14.07 9.20 -6.96
CA GLU A 42 -14.39 10.29 -6.03
C GLU A 42 -13.85 11.63 -6.55
N THR A 43 -14.74 12.62 -6.65
CA THR A 43 -14.44 13.96 -7.16
C THR A 43 -14.23 14.97 -6.03
N SER A 44 -14.73 14.69 -4.82
CA SER A 44 -14.55 15.57 -3.66
C SER A 44 -13.14 15.42 -3.08
N GLU A 45 -12.35 16.49 -3.14
CA GLU A 45 -11.01 16.54 -2.55
C GLU A 45 -11.03 16.19 -1.06
N LYS A 46 -11.98 16.74 -0.29
CA LYS A 46 -12.15 16.42 1.13
C LYS A 46 -12.34 14.93 1.39
N LYS A 47 -13.18 14.26 0.59
CA LYS A 47 -13.40 12.81 0.72
C LYS A 47 -12.17 12.02 0.28
N ARG A 48 -11.46 12.49 -0.75
CA ARG A 48 -10.19 11.88 -1.16
C ARG A 48 -9.17 11.91 -0.03
N GLU A 49 -9.00 13.05 0.65
CA GLU A 49 -8.10 13.15 1.79
C GLU A 49 -8.49 12.22 2.95
N SER A 50 -9.78 12.16 3.29
CA SER A 50 -10.28 11.21 4.29
C SER A 50 -10.03 9.76 3.89
N GLY A 51 -10.21 9.42 2.61
CA GLY A 51 -9.91 8.09 2.10
C GLY A 51 -8.43 7.76 2.15
N TRP A 52 -7.54 8.72 1.86
CA TRP A 52 -6.09 8.54 2.02
C TRP A 52 -5.66 8.26 3.46
N LYS A 53 -6.27 8.96 4.43
CA LYS A 53 -6.04 8.65 5.86
C LYS A 53 -6.44 7.22 6.18
N ARG A 54 -7.58 6.76 5.66
CA ARG A 54 -8.09 5.42 5.90
C ARG A 54 -7.29 4.33 5.18
N ILE A 55 -6.77 4.60 3.98
CA ILE A 55 -5.79 3.75 3.30
C ILE A 55 -4.57 3.53 4.21
N LYS A 56 -4.03 4.62 4.76
CA LYS A 56 -2.85 4.58 5.64
C LYS A 56 -3.10 3.71 6.88
N GLU A 57 -4.25 3.88 7.53
CA GLU A 57 -4.68 3.07 8.67
C GLU A 57 -4.75 1.58 8.31
N ILE A 58 -5.42 1.23 7.19
CA ILE A 58 -5.53 -0.17 6.76
C ILE A 58 -4.15 -0.78 6.45
N LEU A 59 -3.24 -0.02 5.83
CA LEU A 59 -1.87 -0.49 5.58
C LEU A 59 -1.12 -0.75 6.90
N ILE A 60 -1.28 0.11 7.91
CA ILE A 60 -0.70 -0.09 9.24
C ILE A 60 -1.31 -1.31 9.94
N ASP A 61 -2.63 -1.49 9.86
CA ASP A 61 -3.34 -2.63 10.44
C ASP A 61 -2.95 -3.95 9.79
N LEU A 62 -2.75 -3.92 8.47
CA LEU A 62 -2.20 -5.04 7.74
C LEU A 62 -0.80 -5.41 8.25
N LYS A 63 -0.10 -4.48 8.93
CA LYS A 63 1.31 -4.45 9.44
C LYS A 63 2.38 -3.96 8.44
N VAL A 64 2.00 -3.25 7.37
CA VAL A 64 2.93 -2.83 6.30
C VAL A 64 4.04 -2.01 6.94
N HIS A 65 5.28 -2.22 6.51
CA HIS A 65 6.42 -1.51 7.07
C HIS A 65 6.20 0.02 6.95
N PRO A 66 6.42 0.84 8.00
CA PRO A 66 6.08 2.27 7.99
C PRO A 66 6.68 3.05 6.81
N HIS A 67 7.93 2.75 6.44
CA HIS A 67 8.59 3.35 5.27
C HIS A 67 7.87 3.02 3.95
N GLU A 68 7.33 1.81 3.83
CA GLU A 68 6.55 1.41 2.66
C GLU A 68 5.17 2.08 2.69
N VAL A 69 4.53 2.21 3.85
CA VAL A 69 3.28 2.99 3.99
C VAL A 69 3.48 4.44 3.55
N GLU A 70 4.57 5.07 3.99
CA GLU A 70 4.89 6.44 3.60
C GLU A 70 5.13 6.55 2.10
N PHE A 71 5.96 5.68 1.52
CA PHE A 71 6.19 5.63 0.07
C PHE A 71 4.88 5.46 -0.73
N LEU A 72 4.00 4.55 -0.29
CA LEU A 72 2.72 4.27 -0.96
C LEU A 72 1.70 5.42 -0.85
N THR A 73 1.82 6.28 0.16
CA THR A 73 0.83 7.34 0.45
C THR A 73 1.31 8.76 0.19
N LYS A 74 2.62 8.96 0.04
CA LYS A 74 3.26 10.28 -0.15
C LYS A 74 2.67 11.06 -1.33
N ASP A 75 2.63 10.42 -2.50
CA ASP A 75 2.21 11.09 -3.73
C ASP A 75 0.70 11.03 -3.97
N LYS A 76 -0.06 10.47 -3.00
CA LYS A 76 -1.50 10.23 -3.11
C LYS A 76 -1.88 9.62 -4.47
N ASN A 77 -1.07 8.68 -4.96
CA ASN A 77 -1.24 8.02 -6.25
C ASN A 77 -1.88 6.64 -6.08
N LEU A 78 -3.16 6.54 -6.42
CA LEU A 78 -3.93 5.29 -6.31
C LEU A 78 -3.39 4.17 -7.21
N ALA A 79 -2.71 4.49 -8.31
CA ALA A 79 -2.16 3.49 -9.23
C ALA A 79 -1.02 2.69 -8.58
N VAL A 80 -0.22 3.33 -7.72
CA VAL A 80 0.88 2.66 -6.99
C VAL A 80 0.30 1.63 -6.02
N ILE A 81 -0.77 1.99 -5.31
CA ILE A 81 -1.46 1.08 -4.39
C ILE A 81 -2.12 -0.06 -5.16
N SER A 82 -2.79 0.24 -6.27
CA SER A 82 -3.47 -0.77 -7.10
C SER A 82 -2.49 -1.79 -7.66
N LYS A 83 -1.32 -1.34 -8.14
CA LYS A 83 -0.25 -2.23 -8.59
C LYS A 83 0.24 -3.13 -7.44
N LYS A 84 0.44 -2.57 -6.25
CA LYS A 84 0.87 -3.33 -5.08
C LYS A 84 -0.17 -4.37 -4.65
N LEU A 85 -1.46 -4.05 -4.74
CA LEU A 85 -2.54 -5.00 -4.50
C LEU A 85 -2.52 -6.13 -5.53
N ALA A 86 -2.34 -5.83 -6.81
CA ALA A 86 -2.29 -6.82 -7.88
C ALA A 86 -1.07 -7.76 -7.80
N GLU A 87 0.05 -7.33 -7.22
CA GLU A 87 1.20 -8.22 -6.94
C GLU A 87 0.93 -9.21 -5.79
N VAL A 88 -0.12 -8.98 -4.99
CA VAL A 88 -0.48 -9.78 -3.82
C VAL A 88 -1.60 -10.79 -4.14
N PHE A 89 -2.32 -10.61 -5.25
CA PHE A 89 -3.37 -11.50 -5.76
C PHE A 89 -2.88 -12.28 -6.98
#